data_AF-A0A953CVW0-F1
#
_entry.id   AF-A0A953CVW0-F1
#
_cell.length_a   1.000
_cell.length_b   1.000
_cell.length_c   1.000
_cell.angle_alpha   90.00
_cell.angle_beta   90.00
_cell.angle_gamma   90.00
#
_symmetry.space_group_name_H-M   'P 1'
#
loop_
_entity.id
_entity.type
_entity.pdbx_description
1 polymer ?
#
loop_
_entity_poly.entity_id
_entity_poly.type
_entity_poly.pdbx_seq_one_letter_code
_entity_poly.pdbx_strand_id
1 'polypeptide(L)'
;MNEDKTPGNIQSATAQPDQSNDRGLLDSMNIRPLETIRRQWCWILAYTLNFAYFIVALVRTNLDSESFTLPILPGIIFTCIIFVQIFADPIARLPAEGMTPEEQEALEKQRSHQRYKWMIFAYSFMLLSLLLTFYPFINEFNNKPTKTLRDQPIAVLIGCSLDSQAGYLSCFKEKSDTGKEISIAPEKIVGTWVINIGGYINQCKEEIEVDKTGKEIRKATACAVSDGLMIPLHFIILALMGGSISLTRRLPELQKQVSDEHIATKHQSHLTQYEFREHLIFQIVQFISAPFLAILAYYLIEPSNLTNSVALAFTAGFASETILLMVRSVANKITPGSTDGPQYGAIAGVVTFKNFTPQKTEVFISESPQINTIADDQGFFMLSNVPVGEHSISIKYTTQADGKTVEQIKKDTVRIERSQAIVKKNVVIEEK
;
A
#
# COMPACT_ATOMS: atom_id res chain seq x y z
N MET A 1 -17.47 -59.29 -54.62
CA MET A 1 -17.26 -59.02 -53.17
C MET A 1 -16.28 -57.88 -53.05
N ASN A 2 -16.78 -56.66 -52.88
CA ASN A 2 -16.20 -55.61 -52.04
C ASN A 2 -17.09 -54.37 -52.16
N GLU A 3 -17.57 -53.95 -51.00
CA GLU A 3 -18.57 -52.93 -50.75
C GLU A 3 -18.01 -51.51 -50.85
N ASP A 4 -18.80 -50.67 -51.51
CA ASP A 4 -19.34 -49.39 -51.04
C ASP A 4 -18.56 -48.59 -49.97
N LYS A 5 -18.12 -47.39 -50.37
CA LYS A 5 -17.84 -46.27 -49.46
C LYS A 5 -18.34 -44.97 -50.08
N THR A 6 -19.59 -44.65 -49.77
CA THR A 6 -20.16 -43.31 -49.89
C THR A 6 -19.94 -42.56 -48.57
N PRO A 7 -19.46 -41.30 -48.55
CA PRO A 7 -19.19 -40.58 -47.31
C PRO A 7 -20.49 -40.08 -46.65
N GLY A 8 -20.64 -40.46 -45.37
CA GLY A 8 -21.78 -40.14 -44.52
C GLY A 8 -21.87 -38.65 -44.13
N ASN A 9 -23.09 -38.15 -44.26
CA ASN A 9 -23.57 -36.86 -43.81
C ASN A 9 -23.63 -36.86 -42.27
N ILE A 10 -22.83 -36.02 -41.60
CA ILE A 10 -22.95 -35.80 -40.15
C ILE A 10 -23.89 -34.61 -39.96
N GLN A 11 -25.15 -34.91 -39.66
CA GLN A 11 -26.09 -33.94 -39.10
C GLN A 11 -25.66 -33.61 -37.66
N SER A 12 -25.15 -32.40 -37.48
CA SER A 12 -25.00 -31.77 -36.18
C SER A 12 -26.38 -31.47 -35.59
N ALA A 13 -26.78 -32.22 -34.57
CA ALA A 13 -27.92 -31.89 -33.73
C ALA A 13 -27.59 -30.64 -32.91
N THR A 14 -28.07 -29.49 -33.37
CA THR A 14 -28.03 -28.23 -32.62
C THR A 14 -29.11 -28.30 -31.55
N ALA A 15 -28.72 -28.59 -30.31
CA ALA A 15 -29.59 -28.39 -29.15
C ALA A 15 -29.83 -26.89 -28.98
N GLN A 16 -31.08 -26.44 -29.16
CA GLN A 16 -31.50 -25.08 -28.82
C GLN A 16 -31.42 -24.89 -27.29
N PRO A 17 -30.79 -23.83 -26.78
CA PRO A 17 -30.92 -23.45 -25.39
C PRO A 17 -32.30 -22.84 -25.17
N ASP A 18 -32.96 -23.34 -24.14
CA ASP A 18 -34.28 -22.97 -23.64
C ASP A 18 -34.32 -21.48 -23.24
N GLN A 19 -34.92 -20.62 -24.08
CA GLN A 19 -35.11 -19.19 -23.84
C GLN A 19 -36.39 -18.92 -23.04
N SER A 20 -36.47 -19.40 -21.80
CA SER A 20 -37.68 -19.20 -20.98
C SER A 20 -37.46 -18.69 -19.55
N ASN A 21 -36.24 -18.29 -19.15
CA ASN A 21 -35.99 -17.87 -17.76
C ASN A 21 -35.50 -16.41 -17.54
N ASP A 22 -35.52 -15.56 -18.58
CA ASP A 22 -34.97 -14.19 -18.48
C ASP A 22 -35.94 -13.14 -17.89
N ARG A 23 -37.13 -13.55 -17.44
CA ARG A 23 -38.10 -12.64 -16.80
C ARG A 23 -37.86 -12.41 -15.31
N GLY A 24 -36.98 -13.18 -14.66
CA GLY A 24 -36.64 -13.00 -13.23
C GLY A 24 -35.59 -11.93 -12.94
N LEU A 25 -34.79 -11.52 -13.94
CA LEU A 25 -33.63 -10.65 -13.73
C LEU A 25 -34.01 -9.15 -13.70
N LEU A 26 -35.03 -8.77 -14.47
CA LEU A 26 -35.55 -7.39 -14.53
C LEU A 26 -36.41 -7.02 -13.30
N ASP A 27 -37.14 -7.97 -12.70
CA ASP A 27 -37.90 -7.71 -11.47
C ASP A 27 -36.99 -7.57 -10.24
N SER A 28 -35.78 -8.16 -10.26
CA SER A 28 -34.79 -7.98 -9.19
C SER A 28 -34.12 -6.59 -9.19
N MET A 29 -34.21 -5.84 -10.31
CA MET A 29 -33.58 -4.53 -10.45
C MET A 29 -34.44 -3.36 -9.94
N ASN A 30 -35.73 -3.55 -9.67
CA ASN A 30 -36.65 -2.42 -9.47
C ASN A 30 -37.00 -2.07 -8.00
N ILE A 31 -36.50 -2.82 -7.00
CA ILE A 31 -36.88 -2.59 -5.58
C ILE A 31 -35.70 -2.21 -4.66
N ARG A 32 -34.44 -2.23 -5.12
CA ARG A 32 -33.26 -1.88 -4.29
C ARG A 32 -32.56 -0.50 -4.46
N PRO A 33 -33.04 0.48 -5.27
CA PRO A 33 -32.29 1.73 -5.41
C PRO A 33 -32.34 2.57 -4.12
N LEU A 34 -33.45 2.55 -3.37
CA LEU A 34 -33.64 3.44 -2.22
C LEU A 34 -32.72 3.11 -1.03
N GLU A 35 -32.53 1.82 -0.72
CA GLU A 35 -31.61 1.39 0.35
C GLU A 35 -30.14 1.62 -0.02
N THR A 36 -29.80 1.40 -1.29
CA THR A 36 -28.44 1.65 -1.80
C THR A 36 -28.12 3.14 -1.74
N ILE A 37 -29.06 4.00 -2.16
CA ILE A 37 -28.94 5.47 -2.08
C ILE A 37 -28.84 5.92 -0.61
N ARG A 38 -29.66 5.36 0.30
CA ARG A 38 -29.61 5.70 1.72
C ARG A 38 -28.28 5.32 2.36
N ARG A 39 -27.71 4.17 1.99
CA ARG A 39 -26.41 3.69 2.50
C ARG A 39 -25.24 4.48 1.92
N GLN A 40 -25.36 4.99 0.70
CA GLN A 40 -24.30 5.75 0.01
C GLN A 40 -24.49 7.26 0.06
N TRP A 41 -25.50 7.77 0.78
CA TRP A 41 -25.87 9.19 0.79
C TRP A 41 -24.71 10.11 1.19
N CYS A 42 -23.94 9.73 2.22
CA CYS A 42 -22.76 10.49 2.64
C CYS A 42 -21.70 10.60 1.54
N TRP A 43 -21.51 9.54 0.74
CA TRP A 43 -20.56 9.55 -0.38
C TRP A 43 -21.07 10.40 -1.53
N ILE A 44 -22.36 10.27 -1.89
CA ILE A 44 -23.00 11.10 -2.91
C ILE A 44 -22.89 12.59 -2.54
N LEU A 45 -23.14 12.93 -1.28
CA LEU A 45 -22.98 14.28 -0.77
C LEU A 45 -21.53 14.75 -0.87
N ALA A 46 -20.56 13.92 -0.46
CA ALA A 46 -19.13 14.25 -0.54
C ALA A 46 -18.67 14.48 -1.99
N TYR A 47 -19.11 13.65 -2.94
CA TYR A 47 -18.83 13.83 -4.37
C TYR A 47 -19.47 15.11 -4.91
N THR A 48 -20.71 15.39 -4.53
CA THR A 48 -21.44 16.57 -4.99
C THR A 48 -20.79 17.85 -4.47
N LEU A 49 -20.43 17.90 -3.19
CA LEU A 49 -19.74 19.03 -2.57
C LEU A 49 -18.35 19.24 -3.19
N ASN A 50 -17.60 18.16 -3.43
CA ASN A 50 -16.27 18.27 -4.01
C ASN A 50 -16.31 18.63 -5.50
N PHE A 51 -17.27 18.10 -6.26
CA PHE A 51 -17.50 18.50 -7.64
C PHE A 51 -17.90 19.98 -7.72
N ALA A 52 -18.82 20.43 -6.86
CA ALA A 52 -19.18 21.85 -6.77
C ALA A 52 -17.96 22.72 -6.42
N TYR A 53 -17.13 22.29 -5.46
CA TYR A 53 -15.90 22.98 -5.11
C TYR A 53 -14.90 23.00 -6.27
N PHE A 54 -14.74 21.90 -7.01
CA PHE A 54 -13.90 21.84 -8.21
C PHE A 54 -14.38 22.80 -9.29
N ILE A 55 -15.69 22.84 -9.59
CA ILE A 55 -16.27 23.76 -10.57
C ILE A 55 -16.07 25.21 -10.12
N VAL A 56 -16.34 25.53 -8.85
CA VAL A 56 -16.11 26.89 -8.30
C VAL A 56 -14.64 27.27 -8.38
N ALA A 57 -13.73 26.38 -8.00
CA ALA A 57 -12.30 26.61 -8.07
C ALA A 57 -11.84 26.79 -9.52
N LEU A 58 -12.32 25.95 -10.46
CA LEU A 58 -12.03 26.03 -11.88
C LEU A 58 -12.53 27.35 -12.49
N VAL A 59 -13.75 27.76 -12.17
CA VAL A 59 -14.32 29.03 -12.64
C VAL A 59 -13.51 30.20 -12.08
N ARG A 60 -13.19 30.19 -10.79
CA ARG A 60 -12.42 31.26 -10.14
C ARG A 60 -11.00 31.37 -10.68
N THR A 61 -10.30 30.25 -10.89
CA THR A 61 -8.93 30.27 -11.42
C THR A 61 -8.89 30.73 -12.87
N ASN A 62 -9.90 30.39 -13.68
CA ASN A 62 -9.99 30.80 -15.08
C ASN A 62 -10.54 32.22 -15.29
N LEU A 63 -11.27 32.78 -14.32
CA LEU A 63 -11.70 34.19 -14.36
C LEU A 63 -10.53 35.16 -14.20
N ASP A 64 -9.54 34.79 -13.38
CA ASP A 64 -8.43 35.66 -13.01
C ASP A 64 -7.14 35.42 -13.83
N SER A 65 -7.10 34.39 -14.68
CA SER A 65 -5.89 34.03 -15.44
C SER A 65 -6.15 33.80 -16.93
N GLU A 66 -5.19 34.19 -17.77
CA GLU A 66 -5.25 34.00 -19.24
C GLU A 66 -4.97 32.55 -19.67
N SER A 67 -4.63 31.67 -18.72
CA SER A 67 -4.24 30.28 -18.98
C SER A 67 -5.08 29.31 -18.16
N PHE A 68 -5.53 28.23 -18.80
CA PHE A 68 -6.34 27.21 -18.12
C PHE A 68 -5.57 26.52 -16.99
N THR A 69 -5.92 26.83 -15.74
CA THR A 69 -5.30 26.25 -14.55
C THR A 69 -6.27 25.32 -13.84
N LEU A 70 -5.95 24.02 -13.88
CA LEU A 70 -6.69 22.99 -13.15
C LEU A 70 -6.38 23.11 -11.65
N PRO A 71 -7.38 23.32 -10.77
CA PRO A 71 -7.16 23.35 -9.34
C PRO A 71 -6.84 21.93 -8.84
N ILE A 72 -5.55 21.70 -8.55
CA ILE A 72 -5.00 20.40 -8.16
C ILE A 72 -5.62 19.90 -6.84
N LEU A 73 -5.88 20.79 -5.88
CA LEU A 73 -6.36 20.43 -4.55
C LEU A 73 -7.72 19.71 -4.55
N PRO A 74 -8.80 20.20 -5.20
CA PRO A 74 -10.04 19.44 -5.31
C PRO A 74 -9.84 18.06 -5.96
N GLY A 75 -8.97 17.97 -6.97
CA GLY A 75 -8.65 16.69 -7.61
C GLY A 75 -8.00 15.70 -6.66
N ILE A 76 -7.08 16.16 -5.80
CA ILE A 76 -6.48 15.33 -4.74
C ILE A 76 -7.54 14.87 -3.75
N ILE A 77 -8.36 15.79 -3.24
CA ILE A 77 -9.43 15.47 -2.27
C ILE A 77 -10.40 14.45 -2.88
N PHE A 78 -10.74 14.61 -4.16
CA PHE A 78 -11.63 13.69 -4.88
C PHE A 78 -11.02 12.29 -4.98
N THR A 79 -9.75 12.22 -5.34
CA THR A 79 -8.99 10.97 -5.40
C THR A 79 -8.92 10.30 -4.03
N CYS A 80 -8.71 11.05 -2.94
CA CYS A 80 -8.70 10.52 -1.58
C CYS A 80 -10.07 9.97 -1.14
N ILE A 81 -11.16 10.67 -1.46
CA ILE A 81 -12.53 10.21 -1.16
C ILE A 81 -12.81 8.89 -1.90
N ILE A 82 -12.47 8.81 -3.19
CA ILE A 82 -12.61 7.57 -3.98
C ILE A 82 -11.78 6.45 -3.36
N PHE A 83 -10.52 6.74 -3.03
CA PHE A 83 -9.62 5.77 -2.41
C PHE A 83 -10.21 5.20 -1.12
N VAL A 84 -10.67 6.07 -0.20
CA VAL A 84 -11.27 5.62 1.06
C VAL A 84 -12.55 4.84 0.78
N GLN A 85 -13.42 5.26 -0.14
CA GLN A 85 -14.65 4.51 -0.42
C GLN A 85 -14.36 3.11 -0.96
N ILE A 86 -13.47 3.01 -1.94
CA ILE A 86 -13.16 1.74 -2.62
C ILE A 86 -12.48 0.77 -1.67
N PHE A 87 -11.55 1.26 -0.85
CA PHE A 87 -10.82 0.40 0.07
C PHE A 87 -11.54 0.21 1.39
N ALA A 88 -12.35 1.14 1.91
CA ALA A 88 -13.06 0.95 3.18
C ALA A 88 -14.25 -0.01 3.10
N ASP A 89 -14.67 -0.41 1.89
CA ASP A 89 -15.73 -1.41 1.73
C ASP A 89 -15.38 -2.70 2.50
N PRO A 90 -16.29 -3.19 3.37
CA PRO A 90 -16.03 -4.37 4.17
C PRO A 90 -15.84 -5.59 3.26
N ILE A 91 -14.82 -6.37 3.58
CA ILE A 91 -14.52 -7.61 2.88
C ILE A 91 -15.64 -8.62 3.16
N ALA A 92 -16.11 -9.28 2.11
CA ALA A 92 -17.14 -10.32 2.25
C ALA A 92 -16.62 -11.43 3.18
N ARG A 93 -17.45 -11.82 4.17
CA ARG A 93 -17.08 -12.69 5.29
C ARG A 93 -16.45 -14.00 4.84
N LEU A 94 -15.61 -14.60 5.69
CA LEU A 94 -15.10 -15.97 5.49
C LEU A 94 -16.29 -16.97 5.41
N PRO A 95 -16.18 -18.04 4.61
CA PRO A 95 -17.22 -19.05 4.56
C PRO A 95 -17.40 -19.64 5.97
N ALA A 96 -18.63 -19.63 6.47
CA ALA A 96 -18.97 -20.32 7.71
C ALA A 96 -19.02 -21.83 7.45
N GLU A 97 -18.61 -22.64 8.43
CA GLU A 97 -18.78 -24.10 8.36
C GLU A 97 -20.26 -24.44 8.15
N GLY A 98 -20.56 -25.24 7.13
CA GLY A 98 -21.92 -25.65 6.77
C GLY A 98 -22.60 -24.84 5.65
N MET A 99 -21.89 -23.93 5.00
CA MET A 99 -22.39 -23.18 3.83
C MET A 99 -22.65 -24.12 2.63
N THR A 100 -23.75 -23.89 1.91
CA THR A 100 -24.08 -24.66 0.70
C THR A 100 -23.13 -24.31 -0.47
N PRO A 101 -22.92 -25.21 -1.45
CA PRO A 101 -22.07 -24.92 -2.61
C PRO A 101 -22.49 -23.68 -3.40
N GLU A 102 -23.80 -23.45 -3.52
CA GLU A 102 -24.37 -22.28 -4.22
C GLU A 102 -24.08 -20.97 -3.49
N GLU A 103 -24.18 -20.96 -2.16
CA GLU A 103 -23.82 -19.79 -1.34
C GLU A 103 -22.31 -19.50 -1.40
N GLN A 104 -21.48 -20.54 -1.48
CA GLN A 104 -20.04 -20.41 -1.63
C GLN A 104 -19.67 -19.79 -2.99
N GLU A 105 -20.33 -20.22 -4.08
CA GLU A 105 -20.14 -19.63 -5.41
C GLU A 105 -20.59 -18.16 -5.44
N ALA A 106 -21.75 -17.85 -4.83
CA ALA A 106 -22.25 -16.49 -4.74
C ALA A 106 -21.30 -15.57 -3.94
N LEU A 107 -20.74 -16.08 -2.83
CA LEU A 107 -19.75 -15.38 -2.03
C LEU A 107 -18.48 -15.12 -2.83
N GLU A 108 -17.96 -16.11 -3.55
CA GLU A 108 -16.75 -15.96 -4.35
C GLU A 108 -16.95 -14.99 -5.52
N LYS A 109 -18.13 -15.01 -6.15
CA LYS A 109 -18.52 -14.01 -7.16
C LYS A 109 -18.56 -12.59 -6.59
N GLN A 110 -19.02 -12.41 -5.35
CA GLN A 110 -18.98 -11.11 -4.69
C GLN A 110 -17.55 -10.66 -4.42
N ARG A 111 -16.67 -11.58 -4.00
CA ARG A 111 -15.26 -11.29 -3.76
C ARG A 111 -14.50 -10.95 -5.03
N SER A 112 -14.68 -11.71 -6.11
CA SER A 112 -14.07 -11.43 -7.41
C SER A 112 -14.49 -10.04 -7.93
N HIS A 113 -15.75 -9.64 -7.73
CA HIS A 113 -16.21 -8.30 -8.05
C HIS A 113 -15.53 -7.20 -7.21
N GLN A 114 -15.31 -7.43 -5.91
CA GLN A 114 -14.55 -6.50 -5.06
C GLN A 114 -13.09 -6.38 -5.52
N ARG A 115 -12.44 -7.52 -5.79
CA ARG A 115 -11.06 -7.57 -6.30
C ARG A 115 -10.93 -6.79 -7.61
N TYR A 116 -11.88 -6.97 -8.52
CA TYR A 116 -11.93 -6.26 -9.80
C TYR A 116 -12.02 -4.74 -9.63
N LYS A 117 -12.85 -4.25 -8.70
CA LYS A 117 -12.94 -2.81 -8.39
C LYS A 117 -11.62 -2.24 -7.88
N TRP A 118 -10.95 -2.96 -6.97
CA TRP A 118 -9.65 -2.54 -6.44
C TRP A 118 -8.59 -2.49 -7.55
N MET A 119 -8.59 -3.47 -8.45
CA MET A 119 -7.68 -3.51 -9.60
C MET A 119 -7.93 -2.37 -10.58
N ILE A 120 -9.18 -2.09 -10.96
CA ILE A 120 -9.51 -0.94 -11.82
C ILE A 120 -8.96 0.33 -11.20
N PHE A 121 -9.25 0.57 -9.92
CA PHE A 121 -8.77 1.76 -9.25
C PHE A 121 -7.24 1.85 -9.27
N ALA A 122 -6.55 0.76 -8.96
CA ALA A 122 -5.09 0.74 -8.91
C ALA A 122 -4.48 1.00 -10.31
N TYR A 123 -5.05 0.44 -11.38
CA TYR A 123 -4.62 0.73 -12.75
C TYR A 123 -4.94 2.17 -13.17
N SER A 124 -6.10 2.71 -12.80
CA SER A 124 -6.45 4.11 -13.04
C SER A 124 -5.50 5.04 -12.30
N PHE A 125 -5.16 4.73 -11.05
CA PHE A 125 -4.19 5.47 -10.26
C PHE A 125 -2.79 5.42 -10.87
N MET A 126 -2.36 4.25 -11.34
CA MET A 126 -1.08 4.09 -12.05
C MET A 126 -1.04 4.96 -13.32
N LEU A 127 -2.08 4.92 -14.14
CA LEU A 127 -2.16 5.73 -15.37
C LEU A 127 -2.15 7.23 -15.05
N LEU A 128 -2.95 7.66 -14.07
CA LEU A 128 -3.00 9.05 -13.61
C LEU A 128 -1.64 9.50 -13.08
N SER A 129 -0.96 8.66 -12.31
CA SER A 129 0.37 8.91 -11.78
C SER A 129 1.42 9.09 -12.88
N LEU A 130 1.34 8.25 -13.91
CA LEU A 130 2.19 8.36 -15.11
C LEU A 130 1.94 9.71 -15.81
N LEU A 131 0.67 10.07 -16.03
CA LEU A 131 0.28 11.35 -16.64
C LEU A 131 0.76 12.55 -15.82
N LEU A 132 0.62 12.51 -14.49
CA LEU A 132 1.11 13.57 -13.59
C LEU A 132 2.63 13.74 -13.66
N THR A 133 3.37 12.66 -13.91
CA THR A 133 4.83 12.72 -14.12
C THR A 133 5.19 13.48 -15.40
N PHE A 134 4.33 13.44 -16.42
CA PHE A 134 4.49 14.18 -17.68
C PHE A 134 3.92 15.60 -17.63
N TYR A 135 3.05 15.92 -16.68
CA TYR A 135 2.40 17.24 -16.57
C TYR A 135 3.37 18.43 -16.59
N PRO A 136 4.52 18.39 -15.87
CA PRO A 136 5.53 19.45 -15.93
C PRO A 136 6.11 19.75 -17.32
N PHE A 137 6.06 18.79 -18.24
CA PHE A 137 6.59 18.94 -19.60
C PHE A 137 5.54 19.47 -20.59
N ILE A 138 4.26 19.31 -20.26
CA ILE A 138 3.14 19.74 -21.10
C ILE A 138 2.74 21.17 -20.76
N ASN A 139 2.82 21.55 -19.48
CA ASN A 139 2.44 22.89 -19.03
C ASN A 139 3.67 23.68 -18.58
N GLU A 140 3.98 24.77 -19.28
CA GLU A 140 5.07 25.66 -18.87
C GLU A 140 4.72 26.38 -17.56
N PHE A 141 5.57 26.26 -16.55
CA PHE A 141 5.44 27.01 -15.29
C PHE A 141 5.82 28.50 -15.41
N ASN A 142 6.09 28.99 -16.62
CA ASN A 142 6.82 30.23 -16.91
C ASN A 142 6.10 31.55 -16.58
N ASN A 143 4.86 31.57 -16.11
CA ASN A 143 4.05 32.79 -16.12
C ASN A 143 3.40 33.18 -14.77
N LYS A 144 3.93 32.74 -13.63
CA LYS A 144 3.38 33.18 -12.33
C LYS A 144 3.97 34.52 -11.88
N PRO A 145 3.13 35.51 -11.50
CA PRO A 145 3.62 36.79 -11.00
C PRO A 145 4.43 36.61 -9.70
N THR A 146 5.45 37.44 -9.49
CA THR A 146 6.36 37.40 -8.32
C THR A 146 5.63 37.42 -6.97
N LYS A 147 4.52 38.16 -6.88
CA LYS A 147 3.70 38.26 -5.66
C LYS A 147 3.10 36.91 -5.25
N THR A 148 2.62 36.10 -6.20
CA THR A 148 2.05 34.78 -5.88
C THR A 148 3.11 33.74 -5.53
N LEU A 149 4.37 33.94 -5.93
CA LEU A 149 5.47 33.04 -5.58
C LEU A 149 5.90 33.19 -4.11
N ARG A 150 5.85 34.41 -3.55
CA ARG A 150 6.23 34.68 -2.14
C ARG A 150 5.28 34.07 -1.11
N ASP A 151 4.00 33.99 -1.44
CA ASP A 151 2.97 33.55 -0.50
C ASP A 151 2.74 32.03 -0.52
N GLN A 152 3.47 31.29 -1.36
CA GLN A 152 3.30 29.85 -1.53
C GLN A 152 4.32 29.06 -0.70
N PRO A 153 3.87 28.09 0.12
CA PRO A 153 4.77 27.24 0.91
C PRO A 153 5.58 26.26 0.04
N ILE A 154 5.09 25.98 -1.17
CA ILE A 154 5.79 25.19 -2.18
C ILE A 154 5.72 25.96 -3.50
N ALA A 155 6.89 26.31 -4.05
CA ALA A 155 7.00 27.05 -5.29
C ALA A 155 7.98 26.37 -6.25
N VAL A 156 7.67 26.39 -7.54
CA VAL A 156 8.59 25.97 -8.60
C VAL A 156 9.21 27.22 -9.20
N LEU A 157 10.53 27.30 -9.18
CA LEU A 157 11.31 28.47 -9.57
C LEU A 157 12.39 28.03 -10.56
N ILE A 158 12.82 28.94 -11.42
CA ILE A 158 14.05 28.75 -12.19
C ILE A 158 15.21 29.04 -11.23
N GLY A 159 15.93 27.99 -10.84
CA GLY A 159 17.09 28.04 -9.98
C GLY A 159 18.39 28.10 -10.79
N CYS A 160 19.47 28.44 -10.08
CA CYS A 160 20.76 28.73 -10.67
C CYS A 160 21.73 27.56 -10.55
N SER A 161 22.62 27.41 -11.53
CA SER A 161 23.63 26.36 -11.58
C SER A 161 24.72 26.61 -10.53
N LEU A 162 25.28 25.53 -9.96
CA LEU A 162 26.51 25.59 -9.18
C LEU A 162 27.65 26.02 -10.13
N ASP A 163 28.40 27.06 -9.78
CA ASP A 163 29.64 27.36 -10.50
C ASP A 163 30.71 26.37 -10.01
N SER A 164 31.15 25.49 -10.91
CA SER A 164 32.15 24.44 -10.64
C SER A 164 33.48 24.97 -10.11
N GLN A 165 33.78 26.26 -10.28
CA GLN A 165 35.02 26.87 -9.78
C GLN A 165 34.85 27.57 -8.43
N ALA A 166 33.64 28.00 -8.10
CA ALA A 166 33.42 28.93 -6.99
C ALA A 166 32.83 28.23 -5.74
N GLY A 167 32.32 27.01 -5.88
CA GLY A 167 31.75 26.25 -4.74
C GLY A 167 30.46 26.86 -4.17
N TYR A 168 29.89 27.86 -4.83
CA TYR A 168 28.58 28.45 -4.52
C TYR A 168 27.65 28.43 -5.74
N LEU A 169 26.34 28.41 -5.47
CA LEU A 169 25.29 28.55 -6.48
C LEU A 169 25.33 29.97 -7.04
N SER A 170 25.80 30.14 -8.28
CA SER A 170 25.82 31.45 -8.94
C SER A 170 24.84 31.49 -10.10
N CYS A 171 23.87 32.39 -10.02
CA CYS A 171 22.97 32.75 -11.13
C CYS A 171 23.65 33.54 -12.24
N PHE A 172 24.92 33.90 -12.05
CA PHE A 172 25.60 34.90 -12.85
C PHE A 172 27.03 34.45 -13.13
N LYS A 173 27.45 34.56 -14.40
CA LYS A 173 28.81 35.01 -14.65
C LYS A 173 28.80 36.51 -14.35
N GLU A 174 29.48 36.92 -13.29
CA GLU A 174 29.82 38.34 -13.17
C GLU A 174 30.54 38.71 -14.46
N LYS A 175 30.06 39.76 -15.14
CA LYS A 175 30.75 40.32 -16.29
C LYS A 175 32.11 40.72 -15.74
N SER A 176 33.17 39.98 -16.12
CA SER A 176 34.54 40.42 -15.92
C SER A 176 34.59 41.87 -16.40
N ASP A 177 34.90 42.80 -15.50
CA ASP A 177 35.01 44.24 -15.70
C ASP A 177 36.18 44.59 -16.63
N THR A 178 36.25 43.96 -17.79
CA THR A 178 37.09 44.37 -18.90
C THR A 178 36.27 45.34 -19.73
N GLY A 179 36.36 46.62 -19.34
CA GLY A 179 35.70 47.79 -19.90
C GLY A 179 35.65 47.87 -21.43
N LYS A 180 34.71 47.14 -22.04
CA LYS A 180 34.23 47.37 -23.40
C LYS A 180 32.71 47.19 -23.42
N GLU A 181 32.01 48.31 -23.54
CA GLU A 181 30.61 48.36 -23.94
C GLU A 181 30.46 47.73 -25.33
N ILE A 182 30.10 46.45 -25.33
CA ILE A 182 29.42 45.84 -26.47
C ILE A 182 28.05 45.45 -25.94
N SER A 183 27.01 46.03 -26.52
CA SER A 183 25.60 45.67 -26.30
C SER A 183 25.36 44.27 -26.85
N ILE A 184 25.76 43.27 -26.09
CA ILE A 184 25.40 41.88 -26.34
C ILE A 184 24.00 41.69 -25.77
N ALA A 185 23.06 41.21 -26.60
CA ALA A 185 21.72 40.84 -26.20
C ALA A 185 21.76 40.00 -24.90
N PRO A 186 20.78 40.14 -23.98
CA PRO A 186 20.79 39.40 -22.73
C PRO A 186 20.92 37.90 -23.03
N GLU A 187 22.03 37.32 -22.60
CA GLU A 187 22.30 35.90 -22.76
C GLU A 187 21.17 35.13 -22.07
N LYS A 188 20.46 34.29 -22.82
CA LYS A 188 19.27 33.57 -22.34
C LYS A 188 19.67 32.74 -21.13
N ILE A 189 19.12 33.08 -19.97
CA ILE A 189 19.42 32.41 -18.69
C ILE A 189 19.02 30.94 -18.82
N VAL A 190 20.00 30.04 -18.86
CA VAL A 190 19.76 28.58 -18.83
C VAL A 190 19.77 28.13 -17.37
N GLY A 191 18.67 28.36 -16.67
CA GLY A 191 18.48 27.89 -15.29
C GLY A 191 17.88 26.49 -15.23
N THR A 192 18.10 25.78 -14.13
CA THR A 192 17.43 24.49 -13.86
C THR A 192 16.21 24.74 -12.99
N TRP A 193 15.08 24.10 -13.28
CA TRP A 193 13.90 24.19 -12.43
C TRP A 193 14.15 23.57 -11.05
N VAL A 194 13.80 24.31 -10.00
CA VAL A 194 13.97 23.92 -8.60
C VAL A 194 12.63 24.07 -7.87
N ILE A 195 12.33 23.11 -7.00
CA ILE A 195 11.23 23.18 -6.05
C ILE A 195 11.77 23.77 -4.75
N ASN A 196 11.17 24.87 -4.31
CA ASN A 196 11.35 25.47 -2.99
C ASN A 196 10.22 24.97 -2.07
N ILE A 197 10.59 24.40 -0.92
CA ILE A 197 9.66 24.00 0.15
C ILE A 197 10.03 24.76 1.42
N GLY A 198 9.14 25.67 1.85
CA GLY A 198 9.28 26.42 3.09
C GLY A 198 10.38 27.50 3.11
N GLY A 199 11.05 27.76 1.99
CA GLY A 199 12.05 28.83 1.88
C GLY A 199 11.44 30.19 1.58
N TYR A 200 12.04 31.24 2.12
CA TYR A 200 11.59 32.63 1.97
C TYR A 200 12.25 33.29 0.75
N ILE A 201 11.44 33.91 -0.12
CA ILE A 201 11.92 34.54 -1.35
C ILE A 201 12.22 36.03 -1.09
N ASN A 202 13.50 36.35 -0.90
CA ASN A 202 13.97 37.70 -0.56
C ASN A 202 13.83 38.68 -1.74
N GLN A 203 14.42 38.34 -2.89
CA GLN A 203 14.51 39.24 -4.05
C GLN A 203 14.36 38.44 -5.33
N CYS A 204 13.51 38.90 -6.25
CA CYS A 204 13.43 38.36 -7.60
C CYS A 204 13.81 39.44 -8.61
N LYS A 205 14.63 39.08 -9.59
CA LYS A 205 14.86 39.91 -10.76
C LYS A 205 13.66 39.74 -11.69
N GLU A 206 13.05 40.85 -12.04
CA GLU A 206 11.87 40.90 -12.91
C GLU A 206 12.29 41.31 -14.32
N GLU A 207 11.82 40.58 -15.33
CA GLU A 207 11.84 41.00 -16.72
C GLU A 207 10.46 41.54 -17.08
N ILE A 208 10.42 42.71 -17.75
CA ILE A 208 9.18 43.33 -18.18
C ILE A 208 8.88 42.81 -19.57
N GLU A 209 7.84 42.00 -19.69
CA GLU A 209 7.35 41.52 -20.97
C GLU A 209 6.01 42.19 -21.27
N VAL A 210 5.85 42.73 -22.47
CA VAL A 210 4.58 43.33 -22.90
C VAL A 210 3.72 42.21 -23.46
N ASP A 211 2.60 41.94 -22.81
CA ASP A 211 1.64 40.95 -23.28
C ASP A 211 0.96 41.40 -24.58
N LYS A 212 0.33 40.46 -25.30
CA LYS A 212 -0.43 40.68 -26.54
C LYS A 212 -1.50 41.76 -26.41
N THR A 213 -1.96 42.04 -25.19
CA THR A 213 -2.92 43.11 -24.86
C THR A 213 -2.28 44.49 -24.64
N GLY A 214 -0.96 44.62 -24.77
CA GLY A 214 -0.21 45.86 -24.50
C GLY A 214 0.04 46.11 -23.00
N LYS A 215 -0.29 45.14 -22.14
CA LYS A 215 -0.11 45.24 -20.69
C LYS A 215 1.29 44.76 -20.29
N GLU A 216 1.99 45.55 -19.50
CA GLU A 216 3.29 45.15 -18.92
C GLU A 216 3.08 44.06 -17.86
N ILE A 217 3.64 42.87 -18.10
CA ILE A 217 3.70 41.77 -17.15
C ILE A 217 5.15 41.67 -16.65
N ARG A 218 5.31 41.75 -15.32
CA ARG A 218 6.61 41.54 -14.67
C ARG A 218 6.80 40.06 -14.38
N LYS A 219 7.69 39.41 -15.11
CA LYS A 219 8.01 37.97 -14.97
C LYS A 219 9.27 37.80 -14.13
N ALA A 220 9.23 36.89 -13.16
CA ALA A 220 10.42 36.56 -12.37
C ALA A 220 11.36 35.71 -13.22
N THR A 221 12.57 36.19 -13.50
CA THR A 221 13.59 35.41 -14.22
C THR A 221 14.53 34.67 -13.29
N ALA A 222 14.81 35.24 -12.11
CA ALA A 222 15.62 34.59 -11.07
C ALA A 222 15.21 35.10 -9.69
N CYS A 223 15.19 34.23 -8.69
CA CYS A 223 14.83 34.58 -7.31
C CYS A 223 15.88 34.08 -6.31
N ALA A 224 16.27 34.95 -5.38
CA ALA A 224 17.08 34.62 -4.21
C ALA A 224 16.16 34.03 -3.12
N VAL A 225 16.42 32.79 -2.75
CA VAL A 225 15.70 32.06 -1.69
C VAL A 225 16.61 31.93 -0.49
N SER A 226 16.10 32.24 0.70
CA SER A 226 16.76 32.00 1.98
C SER A 226 15.97 30.99 2.78
N ASP A 227 16.68 30.09 3.45
CA ASP A 227 16.12 28.98 4.21
C ASP A 227 15.26 28.02 3.36
N GLY A 228 14.78 26.93 3.98
CA GLY A 228 13.94 25.93 3.33
C GLY A 228 14.69 24.84 2.56
N LEU A 229 13.92 23.96 1.93
CA LEU A 229 14.44 22.86 1.12
C LEU A 229 14.34 23.21 -0.36
N MET A 230 15.48 23.27 -1.03
CA MET A 230 15.63 23.43 -2.47
C MET A 230 15.98 22.08 -3.10
N ILE A 231 15.12 21.55 -3.98
CA ILE A 231 15.38 20.29 -4.70
C ILE A 231 15.18 20.52 -6.20
N PRO A 232 16.11 20.08 -7.07
CA PRO A 232 15.90 20.16 -8.51
C PRO A 232 14.62 19.42 -8.94
N LEU A 233 13.78 20.05 -9.76
CA LEU A 233 12.50 19.49 -10.21
C LEU A 233 12.69 18.14 -10.93
N HIS A 234 13.77 18.02 -11.73
CA HIS A 234 14.10 16.78 -12.42
C HIS A 234 14.33 15.61 -11.45
N PHE A 235 14.84 15.89 -10.23
CA PHE A 235 15.05 14.88 -9.20
C PHE A 235 13.72 14.26 -8.75
N ILE A 236 12.69 15.09 -8.54
CA ILE A 236 11.36 14.63 -8.14
C ILE A 236 10.67 13.85 -9.27
N ILE A 237 10.76 14.36 -10.50
CA ILE A 237 10.19 13.69 -11.68
C ILE A 237 10.80 12.30 -11.87
N LEU A 238 12.12 12.17 -11.75
CA LEU A 238 12.82 10.89 -11.89
C LEU A 238 12.46 9.91 -10.77
N ALA A 239 12.26 10.39 -9.54
CA ALA A 239 11.76 9.57 -8.44
C ALA A 239 10.33 9.08 -8.69
N LEU A 240 9.44 9.95 -9.19
CA LEU A 240 8.08 9.55 -9.60
C LEU A 240 8.11 8.53 -10.75
N MET A 241 9.02 8.70 -11.71
CA MET A 241 9.21 7.73 -12.80
C MET A 241 9.67 6.37 -12.27
N GLY A 242 10.67 6.35 -11.38
CA GLY A 242 11.15 5.12 -10.74
C GLY A 242 10.05 4.42 -9.94
N GLY A 243 9.28 5.18 -9.16
CA GLY A 243 8.13 4.67 -8.41
C GLY A 243 7.01 4.13 -9.32
N SER A 244 6.74 4.82 -10.44
CA SER A 244 5.74 4.37 -11.42
C SER A 244 6.12 3.02 -12.04
N ILE A 245 7.39 2.84 -12.42
CA ILE A 245 7.89 1.57 -12.98
C ILE A 245 7.78 0.45 -11.96
N SER A 246 8.11 0.71 -10.69
CA SER A 246 7.91 -0.26 -9.60
C SER A 246 6.45 -0.69 -9.50
N LEU A 247 5.52 0.28 -9.50
CA LEU A 247 4.08 0.05 -9.43
C LEU A 247 3.58 -0.78 -10.63
N THR A 248 3.99 -0.42 -11.86
CA THR A 248 3.60 -1.12 -13.09
C THR A 248 4.10 -2.56 -13.13
N ARG A 249 5.25 -2.87 -12.50
CA ARG A 249 5.71 -4.26 -12.36
C ARG A 249 4.89 -5.03 -11.34
N ARG A 250 4.53 -4.40 -10.22
CA ARG A 250 3.96 -5.10 -9.07
C ARG A 250 2.46 -5.35 -9.17
N LEU A 251 1.71 -4.46 -9.81
CA LEU A 251 0.25 -4.61 -9.97
C LEU A 251 -0.15 -5.89 -10.73
N PRO A 252 0.46 -6.21 -11.89
CA PRO A 252 0.17 -7.44 -12.61
C PRO A 252 0.58 -8.70 -11.83
N GLU A 253 1.64 -8.63 -11.02
CA GLU A 253 2.05 -9.73 -10.16
C GLU A 253 0.99 -10.02 -9.08
N LEU A 254 0.50 -8.98 -8.41
CA LEU A 254 -0.57 -9.11 -7.42
C LEU A 254 -1.88 -9.63 -8.05
N GLN A 255 -2.21 -9.18 -9.27
CA GLN A 255 -3.36 -9.68 -10.01
C GLN A 255 -3.24 -11.19 -10.29
N LYS A 256 -2.04 -11.65 -10.68
CA LYS A 256 -1.79 -13.08 -10.91
C LYS A 256 -1.91 -13.89 -9.63
N GLN A 257 -1.36 -13.43 -8.52
CA GLN A 257 -1.35 -14.16 -7.24
C GLN A 257 -2.74 -14.39 -6.62
N VAL A 258 -3.74 -13.67 -7.11
CA VAL A 258 -5.12 -13.72 -6.64
C VAL A 258 -6.05 -14.39 -7.65
N SER A 259 -5.55 -14.69 -8.86
CA SER A 259 -6.34 -15.40 -9.85
C SER A 259 -6.58 -16.84 -9.42
N ASP A 260 -7.79 -17.34 -9.65
CA ASP A 260 -8.18 -18.71 -9.32
C ASP A 260 -7.37 -19.76 -10.12
N GLU A 261 -6.76 -19.34 -11.23
CA GLU A 261 -5.86 -20.15 -12.07
C GLU A 261 -4.40 -20.18 -11.54
N HIS A 262 -4.10 -19.47 -10.44
CA HIS A 262 -2.74 -19.37 -9.93
C HIS A 262 -2.32 -20.59 -9.12
N ILE A 263 -1.30 -21.30 -9.62
CA ILE A 263 -0.66 -22.38 -8.88
C ILE A 263 0.32 -21.78 -7.88
N ALA A 264 -0.02 -21.85 -6.58
CA ALA A 264 0.84 -21.37 -5.51
C ALA A 264 2.20 -22.09 -5.54
N THR A 265 3.28 -21.32 -5.54
CA THR A 265 4.65 -21.81 -5.45
C THR A 265 5.26 -21.46 -4.10
N LYS A 266 6.38 -22.08 -3.73
CA LYS A 266 7.11 -21.78 -2.48
C LYS A 266 7.52 -20.30 -2.35
N HIS A 267 7.64 -19.58 -3.47
CA HIS A 267 8.04 -18.17 -3.51
C HIS A 267 6.87 -17.21 -3.79
N GLN A 268 5.73 -17.71 -4.27
CA GLN A 268 4.53 -16.93 -4.55
C GLN A 268 3.32 -17.74 -4.09
N SER A 269 2.88 -17.50 -2.85
CA SER A 269 1.65 -18.07 -2.32
C SER A 269 0.44 -17.40 -2.95
N HIS A 270 -0.66 -18.14 -3.05
CA HIS A 270 -1.96 -17.56 -3.36
C HIS A 270 -2.34 -16.56 -2.27
N LEU A 271 -2.66 -15.32 -2.66
CA LEU A 271 -2.99 -14.26 -1.72
C LEU A 271 -4.46 -14.35 -1.31
N THR A 272 -4.71 -14.19 -0.01
CA THR A 272 -6.08 -13.99 0.49
C THR A 272 -6.59 -12.61 0.09
N GLN A 273 -7.92 -12.41 0.12
CA GLN A 273 -8.50 -11.11 -0.21
C GLN A 273 -8.03 -9.99 0.72
N TYR A 274 -7.75 -10.30 1.99
CA TYR A 274 -7.23 -9.36 2.97
C TYR A 274 -5.79 -8.94 2.63
N GLU A 275 -4.92 -9.91 2.37
CA GLU A 275 -3.53 -9.64 2.00
C GLU A 275 -3.44 -8.90 0.68
N PHE A 276 -4.27 -9.25 -0.31
CA PHE A 276 -4.32 -8.56 -1.58
C PHE A 276 -4.67 -7.08 -1.43
N ARG A 277 -5.70 -6.77 -0.64
CA ARG A 277 -6.07 -5.39 -0.34
C ARG A 277 -4.93 -4.63 0.33
N GLU A 278 -4.29 -5.24 1.32
CA GLU A 278 -3.16 -4.63 2.03
C GLU A 278 -2.00 -4.36 1.08
N HIS A 279 -1.63 -5.33 0.24
CA HIS A 279 -0.57 -5.16 -0.74
C HIS A 279 -0.88 -4.06 -1.75
N LEU A 280 -2.11 -3.97 -2.27
CA LEU A 280 -2.50 -2.87 -3.17
C LEU A 280 -2.40 -1.50 -2.50
N ILE A 281 -2.91 -1.36 -1.27
CA ILE A 281 -2.79 -0.11 -0.50
C ILE A 281 -1.32 0.25 -0.30
N PHE A 282 -0.48 -0.73 0.05
CA PHE A 282 0.94 -0.53 0.27
C PHE A 282 1.64 -0.01 -0.99
N GLN A 283 1.34 -0.57 -2.17
CA GLN A 283 1.91 -0.10 -3.44
C GLN A 283 1.50 1.35 -3.78
N ILE A 284 0.27 1.73 -3.47
CA ILE A 284 -0.21 3.11 -3.68
C ILE A 284 0.53 4.07 -2.73
N VAL A 285 0.63 3.72 -1.44
CA VAL A 285 1.36 4.50 -0.44
C VAL A 285 2.84 4.60 -0.80
N GLN A 286 3.44 3.53 -1.31
CA GLN A 286 4.80 3.53 -1.82
C GLN A 286 4.99 4.59 -2.89
N PHE A 287 4.14 4.57 -3.92
CA PHE A 287 4.25 5.52 -5.01
C PHE A 287 4.13 6.97 -4.51
N ILE A 288 3.16 7.26 -3.64
CA ILE A 288 2.96 8.60 -3.06
C ILE A 288 4.16 9.04 -2.22
N SER A 289 4.82 8.09 -1.54
CA SER A 289 5.98 8.37 -0.67
C SER A 289 7.29 8.57 -1.43
N ALA A 290 7.38 8.10 -2.69
CA ALA A 290 8.61 8.12 -3.47
C ALA A 290 9.26 9.52 -3.60
N PRO A 291 8.52 10.62 -3.88
CA PRO A 291 9.07 11.97 -3.90
C PRO A 291 9.71 12.40 -2.57
N PHE A 292 9.07 12.07 -1.45
CA PHE A 292 9.55 12.46 -0.12
C PHE A 292 10.82 11.69 0.26
N LEU A 293 10.87 10.39 -0.06
CA LEU A 293 12.07 9.58 0.12
C LEU A 293 13.22 10.06 -0.76
N ALA A 294 12.92 10.49 -1.98
CA ALA A 294 13.92 11.09 -2.86
C ALA A 294 14.45 12.41 -2.29
N ILE A 295 13.59 13.31 -1.80
CA ILE A 295 14.02 14.54 -1.12
C ILE A 295 14.97 14.21 0.03
N LEU A 296 14.60 13.26 0.90
CA LEU A 296 15.45 12.83 1.99
C LEU A 296 16.80 12.30 1.49
N ALA A 297 16.80 11.46 0.47
CA ALA A 297 18.03 10.90 -0.12
C ALA A 297 18.93 12.00 -0.72
N TYR A 298 18.35 13.01 -1.37
CA TYR A 298 19.07 14.14 -1.94
C TYR A 298 19.87 14.89 -0.87
N TYR A 299 19.27 15.16 0.29
CA TYR A 299 19.91 15.88 1.40
C TYR A 299 20.89 15.02 2.21
N LEU A 300 20.71 13.71 2.24
CA LEU A 300 21.63 12.82 2.97
C LEU A 300 22.89 12.50 2.17
N ILE A 301 22.79 12.43 0.85
CA ILE A 301 23.88 11.98 -0.02
C ILE A 301 24.57 13.15 -0.74
N GLU A 302 23.85 14.26 -0.97
CA GLU A 302 24.37 15.47 -1.63
C GLU A 302 25.10 15.14 -2.95
N PRO A 303 24.38 14.70 -3.99
CA PRO A 303 25.01 14.20 -5.20
C PRO A 303 25.86 15.28 -5.88
N SER A 304 27.16 14.99 -6.03
CA SER A 304 28.16 15.94 -6.55
C SER A 304 28.11 16.19 -8.05
N ASN A 305 27.36 15.37 -8.81
CA ASN A 305 27.21 15.52 -10.25
C ASN A 305 25.81 15.09 -10.72
N LEU A 306 25.44 15.52 -11.93
CA LEU A 306 24.11 15.27 -12.51
C LEU A 306 23.83 13.77 -12.67
N THR A 307 24.81 12.97 -13.09
CA THR A 307 24.63 11.53 -13.30
C THR A 307 24.27 10.81 -12.00
N ASN A 308 24.98 11.11 -10.91
CA ASN A 308 24.71 10.58 -9.57
C ASN A 308 23.36 11.06 -9.05
N SER A 309 23.01 12.32 -9.33
CA SER A 309 21.70 12.90 -8.98
C SER A 309 20.56 12.15 -9.67
N VAL A 310 20.67 11.92 -10.98
CA VAL A 310 19.69 11.18 -11.79
C VAL A 310 19.56 9.73 -11.31
N ALA A 311 20.69 9.05 -11.13
CA ALA A 311 20.71 7.66 -10.65
C ALA A 311 20.07 7.57 -9.25
N LEU A 312 20.46 8.46 -8.34
CA LEU A 312 19.94 8.48 -6.98
C LEU A 312 18.43 8.74 -6.95
N ALA A 313 17.95 9.73 -7.69
CA ALA A 313 16.52 10.05 -7.78
C ALA A 313 15.71 8.84 -8.27
N PHE A 314 16.13 8.26 -9.39
CA PHE A 314 15.47 7.11 -9.98
C PHE A 314 15.48 5.91 -9.02
N THR A 315 16.64 5.60 -8.44
CA THR A 315 16.78 4.48 -7.50
C THR A 315 15.98 4.70 -6.22
N ALA A 316 15.94 5.92 -5.67
CA ALA A 316 15.12 6.24 -4.50
C ALA A 316 13.62 6.01 -4.79
N GLY A 317 13.17 6.41 -5.98
CA GLY A 317 11.83 6.15 -6.45
C GLY A 317 11.54 4.65 -6.65
N PHE A 318 12.41 3.95 -7.36
CA PHE A 318 12.25 2.52 -7.67
C PHE A 318 12.36 1.63 -6.42
N ALA A 319 13.28 1.92 -5.51
CA ALA A 319 13.52 1.16 -4.29
C ALA A 319 12.62 1.58 -3.12
N SER A 320 11.71 2.53 -3.32
CA SER A 320 10.80 3.04 -2.28
C SER A 320 10.01 1.93 -1.58
N GLU A 321 9.66 0.84 -2.27
CA GLU A 321 9.03 -0.34 -1.67
C GLU A 321 9.91 -0.94 -0.57
N THR A 322 11.17 -1.19 -0.89
CA THR A 322 12.14 -1.81 0.01
C THR A 322 12.42 -0.90 1.21
N ILE A 323 12.55 0.40 0.96
CA ILE A 323 12.78 1.40 2.02
C ILE A 323 11.57 1.43 2.98
N LEU A 324 10.35 1.44 2.47
CA LEU A 324 9.15 1.44 3.32
C LEU A 324 8.97 0.13 4.08
N LEU A 325 9.32 -1.01 3.50
CA LEU A 325 9.33 -2.29 4.22
C LEU A 325 10.35 -2.27 5.38
N MET A 326 11.53 -1.67 5.18
CA MET A 326 12.51 -1.47 6.25
C MET A 326 11.96 -0.53 7.33
N VAL A 327 11.38 0.61 6.96
CA VAL A 327 10.76 1.55 7.91
C VAL A 327 9.64 0.88 8.69
N ARG A 328 8.80 0.08 8.04
CA ARG A 328 7.73 -0.71 8.69
C ARG A 328 8.32 -1.73 9.66
N SER A 329 9.38 -2.43 9.27
CA SER A 329 10.08 -3.38 10.15
C SER A 329 10.67 -2.70 11.39
N VAL A 330 11.23 -1.50 11.23
CA VAL A 330 11.76 -0.70 12.34
C VAL A 330 10.63 -0.13 13.21
N ALA A 331 9.56 0.40 12.60
CA ALA A 331 8.41 0.91 13.32
C ALA A 331 7.72 -0.18 14.16
N ASN A 332 7.60 -1.40 13.62
CA ASN A 332 7.09 -2.56 14.37
C ASN A 332 8.01 -2.99 15.51
N LYS A 333 9.31 -2.63 15.48
CA LYS A 333 10.24 -2.85 16.59
C LYS A 333 10.22 -1.73 17.64
N ILE A 334 9.95 -0.49 17.22
CA ILE A 334 9.95 0.71 18.08
C ILE A 334 8.61 0.91 18.79
N THR A 335 7.53 0.69 18.06
CA THR A 335 6.19 0.54 18.62
C THR A 335 5.99 -0.97 18.75
N PRO A 336 6.26 -1.58 19.92
CA PRO A 336 5.72 -2.90 20.21
C PRO A 336 4.21 -2.74 20.23
N GLY A 337 3.61 -2.79 19.04
CA GLY A 337 2.18 -2.91 18.88
C GLY A 337 1.81 -4.20 19.58
N SER A 338 1.02 -4.06 20.63
CA SER A 338 0.29 -5.10 21.34
C SER A 338 -0.76 -5.77 20.43
N THR A 339 -0.36 -6.17 19.22
CA THR A 339 -1.16 -6.91 18.24
C THR A 339 -0.82 -8.38 18.18
N ASP A 340 0.26 -8.81 18.84
CA ASP A 340 0.28 -10.15 19.40
C ASP A 340 -0.28 -10.03 20.83
N GLY A 341 -1.61 -10.01 20.93
CA GLY A 341 -2.22 -10.59 22.14
C GLY A 341 -1.56 -11.96 22.37
N PRO A 342 -1.34 -12.38 23.63
CA PRO A 342 -0.57 -13.59 23.93
C PRO A 342 -0.95 -14.70 22.96
N GLN A 343 -0.01 -15.07 22.09
CA GLN A 343 -0.26 -16.08 21.09
C GLN A 343 -0.36 -17.41 21.81
N TYR A 344 -1.48 -18.09 21.66
CA TYR A 344 -1.74 -19.35 22.34
C TYR A 344 -1.76 -20.52 21.36
N GLY A 345 -1.28 -21.68 21.81
CA GLY A 345 -1.46 -22.99 21.20
C GLY A 345 -2.11 -23.96 22.19
N ALA A 346 -2.06 -25.24 21.87
CA ALA A 346 -2.50 -26.31 22.74
C ALA A 346 -1.46 -27.43 22.82
N ILE A 347 -1.41 -28.13 23.95
CA ILE A 347 -0.62 -29.34 24.12
C ILE A 347 -1.59 -30.49 24.29
N ALA A 348 -1.49 -31.52 23.47
CA ALA A 348 -2.28 -32.74 23.61
C ALA A 348 -1.35 -33.94 23.74
N GLY A 349 -1.75 -34.94 24.52
CA GLY A 349 -0.85 -36.03 24.83
C GLY A 349 -1.52 -37.18 25.54
N VAL A 350 -0.77 -38.27 25.71
CA VAL A 350 -1.16 -39.41 26.54
C VAL A 350 -0.11 -39.62 27.62
N VAL A 351 -0.55 -39.71 28.87
CA VAL A 351 0.26 -40.15 30.00
C VAL A 351 0.09 -41.66 30.15
N THR A 352 1.17 -42.41 30.01
CA THR A 352 1.17 -43.87 30.18
C THR A 352 1.91 -44.23 31.47
N PHE A 353 1.22 -44.93 32.36
CA PHE A 353 1.80 -45.45 33.60
C PHE A 353 2.24 -46.89 33.38
N LYS A 354 3.51 -47.20 33.67
CA LYS A 354 4.00 -48.57 33.65
C LYS A 354 3.87 -49.18 35.03
N ASN A 355 3.22 -50.33 35.10
CA ASN A 355 3.09 -51.20 36.27
C ASN A 355 2.12 -50.73 37.38
N PHE A 356 1.44 -49.60 37.20
CA PHE A 356 0.38 -49.16 38.11
C PHE A 356 -0.67 -48.30 37.41
N THR A 357 -1.82 -48.12 38.06
CA THR A 357 -2.91 -47.25 37.59
C THR A 357 -3.20 -46.19 38.66
N PRO A 358 -3.00 -44.89 38.37
CA PRO A 358 -3.30 -43.83 39.33
C PRO A 358 -4.81 -43.63 39.48
N GLN A 359 -5.23 -43.15 40.65
CA GLN A 359 -6.64 -42.79 40.89
C GLN A 359 -7.02 -41.46 40.24
N LYS A 360 -6.06 -40.54 40.15
CA LYS A 360 -6.24 -39.23 39.54
C LYS A 360 -4.92 -38.77 38.95
N THR A 361 -4.97 -38.23 37.74
CA THR A 361 -3.83 -37.65 37.04
C THR A 361 -4.20 -36.25 36.58
N GLU A 362 -3.52 -35.25 37.12
CA GLU A 362 -3.66 -33.85 36.76
C GLU A 362 -2.41 -33.38 36.03
N VAL A 363 -2.58 -32.74 34.89
CA VAL A 363 -1.50 -32.19 34.08
C VAL A 363 -1.63 -30.67 34.08
N PHE A 364 -0.54 -29.95 34.36
CA PHE A 364 -0.54 -28.50 34.40
C PHE A 364 0.80 -27.90 33.98
N ILE A 365 0.81 -26.61 33.65
CA ILE A 365 2.04 -25.88 33.33
C ILE A 365 2.66 -25.35 34.61
N SER A 366 3.94 -25.66 34.83
CA SER A 366 4.66 -25.31 36.06
C SER A 366 4.75 -23.80 36.28
N GLU A 367 4.91 -23.04 35.18
CA GLU A 367 4.99 -21.57 35.19
C GLU A 367 3.62 -20.90 35.35
N SER A 368 2.54 -21.61 34.99
CA SER A 368 1.18 -21.10 35.05
C SER A 368 0.21 -22.21 35.47
N PRO A 369 0.13 -22.52 36.79
CA PRO A 369 -0.68 -23.63 37.31
C PRO A 369 -2.19 -23.49 37.04
N GLN A 370 -2.62 -22.30 36.63
CA GLN A 370 -3.98 -21.98 36.22
C GLN A 370 -4.38 -22.70 34.92
N ILE A 371 -3.39 -23.09 34.11
CA ILE A 371 -3.58 -23.89 32.91
C ILE A 371 -3.36 -25.35 33.31
N ASN A 372 -4.45 -26.01 33.71
CA ASN A 372 -4.47 -27.40 34.09
C ASN A 372 -5.57 -28.18 33.37
N THR A 373 -5.43 -29.50 33.39
CA THR A 373 -6.42 -30.44 32.87
C THR A 373 -6.30 -31.76 33.63
N ILE A 374 -7.37 -32.54 33.65
CA ILE A 374 -7.37 -33.89 34.25
C ILE A 374 -7.33 -34.88 33.10
N ALA A 375 -6.38 -35.81 33.15
CA ALA A 375 -6.29 -36.85 32.15
C ALA A 375 -7.48 -37.83 32.29
N ASP A 376 -7.99 -38.33 31.17
CA ASP A 376 -9.09 -39.31 31.15
C ASP A 376 -8.63 -40.72 31.57
N ASP A 377 -9.55 -41.68 31.57
CA ASP A 377 -9.28 -43.08 31.94
C ASP A 377 -8.25 -43.77 31.01
N GLN A 378 -8.03 -43.22 29.81
CA GLN A 378 -7.01 -43.68 28.86
C GLN A 378 -5.68 -42.92 29.00
N GLY A 379 -5.61 -41.96 29.93
CA GLY A 379 -4.46 -41.10 30.17
C GLY A 379 -4.34 -39.94 29.18
N PHE A 380 -5.33 -39.69 28.32
CA PHE A 380 -5.31 -38.59 27.37
C PHE A 380 -5.55 -37.26 28.10
N PHE A 381 -4.78 -36.24 27.71
CA PHE A 381 -4.90 -34.90 28.26
C PHE A 381 -4.76 -33.84 27.15
N MET A 382 -5.40 -32.69 27.37
CA MET A 382 -5.28 -31.52 26.50
C MET A 382 -5.25 -30.24 27.33
N LEU A 383 -4.15 -29.50 27.20
CA LEU A 383 -3.95 -28.17 27.77
C LEU A 383 -4.21 -27.14 26.66
N SER A 384 -5.27 -26.36 26.82
CA SER A 384 -5.62 -25.27 25.92
C SER A 384 -5.06 -23.95 26.42
N ASN A 385 -4.95 -22.96 25.54
CA ASN A 385 -4.50 -21.59 25.88
C ASN A 385 -3.07 -21.54 26.45
N VAL A 386 -2.18 -22.35 25.89
CA VAL A 386 -0.77 -22.38 26.29
C VAL A 386 0.01 -21.33 25.50
N PRO A 387 0.73 -20.39 26.11
CA PRO A 387 1.51 -19.39 25.38
C PRO A 387 2.50 -20.05 24.39
N VAL A 388 2.83 -19.34 23.31
CA VAL A 388 3.92 -19.76 22.42
C VAL A 388 5.25 -19.61 23.16
N GLY A 389 6.05 -20.67 23.19
CA GLY A 389 7.29 -20.70 23.97
C GLY A 389 7.69 -22.11 24.41
N GLU A 390 8.76 -22.17 25.20
CA GLU A 390 9.17 -23.39 25.90
C GLU A 390 8.56 -23.39 27.29
N HIS A 391 7.91 -24.50 27.66
CA HIS A 391 7.15 -24.64 28.90
C HIS A 391 7.48 -25.95 29.60
N SER A 392 7.52 -25.89 30.94
CA SER A 392 7.65 -27.08 31.78
C SER A 392 6.27 -27.64 32.16
N ILE A 393 5.91 -28.81 31.65
CA ILE A 393 4.70 -29.54 32.04
C ILE A 393 4.97 -30.33 33.32
N SER A 394 4.06 -30.23 34.29
CA SER A 394 4.03 -31.05 35.50
C SER A 394 2.84 -32.00 35.46
N ILE A 395 3.07 -33.28 35.69
CA ILE A 395 2.06 -34.33 35.82
C ILE A 395 2.02 -34.74 37.27
N LYS A 396 0.95 -34.37 37.97
CA LYS A 396 0.65 -34.76 39.33
C LYS A 396 -0.27 -35.97 39.32
N TYR A 397 0.12 -37.04 39.99
CA TYR A 397 -0.68 -38.26 40.05
C TYR A 397 -0.78 -38.77 41.49
N THR A 398 -1.92 -39.37 41.81
CA THR A 398 -2.22 -39.92 43.13
C THR A 398 -2.27 -41.44 43.06
N THR A 399 -1.44 -42.09 43.87
CA THR A 399 -1.41 -43.55 44.06
C THR A 399 -1.81 -43.92 45.47
N GLN A 400 -2.34 -45.13 45.66
CA GLN A 400 -2.51 -45.71 47.00
C GLN A 400 -1.36 -46.67 47.28
N ALA A 401 -0.60 -46.38 48.34
CA ALA A 401 0.41 -47.28 48.88
C ALA A 401 0.15 -47.41 50.39
N ASP A 402 0.06 -48.65 50.89
CA ASP A 402 -0.17 -48.96 52.31
C ASP A 402 -1.37 -48.24 52.96
N GLY A 403 -2.48 -48.12 52.22
CA GLY A 403 -3.70 -47.45 52.71
C GLY A 403 -3.58 -45.93 52.85
N LYS A 404 -2.48 -45.33 52.40
CA LYS A 404 -2.29 -43.86 52.35
C LYS A 404 -2.23 -43.38 50.90
N THR A 405 -2.91 -42.26 50.64
CA THR A 405 -2.82 -41.55 49.36
C THR A 405 -1.51 -40.79 49.28
N VAL A 406 -0.66 -41.14 48.31
CA VAL A 406 0.61 -40.45 48.05
C VAL A 406 0.49 -39.68 46.74
N GLU A 407 0.79 -38.38 46.78
CA GLU A 407 0.84 -37.54 45.59
C GLU A 407 2.28 -37.45 45.09
N GLN A 408 2.50 -37.71 43.80
CA GLN A 408 3.80 -37.60 43.16
C GLN A 408 3.73 -36.69 41.94
N ILE A 409 4.83 -36.03 41.60
CA ILE A 409 4.90 -35.08 40.49
C ILE A 409 6.08 -35.45 39.57
N LYS A 410 5.79 -35.61 38.27
CA LYS A 410 6.79 -35.75 37.21
C LYS A 410 6.81 -34.47 36.37
N LYS A 411 8.00 -33.98 36.02
CA LYS A 411 8.18 -32.82 35.14
C LYS A 411 8.75 -33.23 33.78
N ASP A 412 8.33 -32.55 32.73
CA ASP A 412 8.82 -32.69 31.36
C ASP A 412 8.75 -31.32 30.65
N THR A 413 9.42 -31.16 29.51
CA THR A 413 9.43 -29.91 28.73
C THR A 413 8.77 -30.07 27.37
N VAL A 414 8.16 -28.99 26.90
CA VAL A 414 7.52 -28.90 25.59
C VAL A 414 7.75 -27.53 24.99
N ARG A 415 7.81 -27.44 23.66
CA ARG A 415 7.94 -26.19 22.94
C ARG A 415 6.82 -26.03 21.93
N ILE A 416 6.15 -24.88 21.95
CA ILE A 416 5.16 -24.46 20.96
C ILE A 416 5.85 -23.47 20.02
N GLU A 417 5.95 -23.81 18.74
CA GLU A 417 6.69 -23.02 17.75
C GLU A 417 5.86 -21.90 17.11
N ARG A 418 4.52 -22.02 17.09
CA ARG A 418 3.62 -21.04 16.46
C ARG A 418 2.23 -21.03 17.11
N SER A 419 1.50 -19.93 16.96
CA SER A 419 0.10 -19.78 17.41
C SER A 419 -0.81 -20.84 16.79
N GLN A 420 -1.85 -21.26 17.52
CA GLN A 420 -2.84 -22.27 17.10
C GLN A 420 -2.25 -23.65 16.76
N ALA A 421 -0.97 -23.91 17.04
CA ALA A 421 -0.40 -25.24 16.93
C ALA A 421 -0.90 -26.15 18.05
N ILE A 422 -1.19 -27.40 17.71
CA ILE A 422 -1.39 -28.49 18.67
C ILE A 422 -0.11 -29.30 18.71
N VAL A 423 0.61 -29.24 19.82
CA VAL A 423 1.86 -30.00 20.02
C VAL A 423 1.53 -31.32 20.70
N LYS A 424 1.95 -32.43 20.08
CA LYS A 424 1.77 -33.77 20.65
C LYS A 424 2.89 -34.11 21.63
N LYS A 425 2.57 -34.41 22.88
CA LYS A 425 3.55 -34.80 23.92
C LYS A 425 3.06 -36.01 24.70
N ASN A 426 3.66 -37.17 24.46
CA ASN A 426 3.38 -38.38 25.24
C ASN A 426 4.41 -38.52 26.36
N VAL A 427 3.96 -38.88 27.56
CA VAL A 427 4.83 -39.03 28.73
C VAL A 427 4.65 -40.41 29.34
N VAL A 428 5.76 -41.08 29.61
CA VAL A 428 5.78 -42.40 30.25
C VAL A 428 6.28 -42.24 31.68
N ILE A 429 5.51 -42.75 32.64
CA ILE A 429 5.84 -42.73 34.07
C ILE A 429 6.08 -44.17 34.51
N GLU A 430 7.28 -44.40 35.05
CA GLU A 430 7.68 -45.69 35.63
C GLU A 430 7.69 -45.56 37.15
N GLU A 431 7.20 -46.59 37.84
CA GLU A 431 7.26 -46.67 39.29
C GLU A 431 8.73 -46.68 39.75
N LYS A 432 9.03 -45.87 40.77
CA LYS A 432 10.39 -45.70 41.30
C LYS A 432 10.71 -46.70 42.39
#